data_AF-A0A0M6WUP2-F1
#
_entry.id   AF-A0A0M6WUP2-F1
#
_cell.length_a   1.000
_cell.length_b   1.000
_cell.length_c   1.000
_cell.angle_alpha   90.00
_cell.angle_beta   90.00
_cell.angle_gamma   90.00
#
_symmetry.space_group_name_H-M   'P 1'
#
loop_
_entity.id
_entity.type
_entity.pdbx_description
1 polymer ?
#
loop_
_entity_poly.entity_id
_entity_poly.type
_entity_poly.pdbx_seq_one_letter_code
_entity_poly.pdbx_strand_id
1 'polypeptide(L)'
;MQSLGYDLIVDDDGIIQEAGKIVEKTEDFEQKLGELSDILSNVLDDAIMQGNTAENLMLFADEVQGLRSEAQEIAEQVRRAVENYVTSMDEADSYVY
;
A
#
# COMPACT_ATOMS: atom_id res chain seq x y z
N MET A 1 37.66 8.15 25.88
CA MET A 1 36.86 7.13 25.18
C MET A 1 36.73 7.58 23.74
N GLN A 2 37.50 6.99 22.83
CA GLN A 2 37.17 7.09 21.41
C GLN A 2 35.99 6.14 21.19
N SER A 3 34.78 6.70 21.04
CA SER A 3 33.70 5.96 20.42
C SER A 3 34.14 5.74 18.98
N LEU A 4 34.58 4.53 18.65
CA LEU A 4 34.55 4.06 17.27
C LEU A 4 33.05 4.06 16.91
N GLY A 5 32.58 5.20 16.41
CA GLY A 5 31.26 5.29 15.81
C GLY A 5 31.26 4.29 14.68
N TYR A 6 30.45 3.24 14.81
CA TYR A 6 30.11 2.46 13.63
C TYR A 6 29.33 3.44 12.74
N ASP A 7 29.94 3.90 11.65
CA ASP A 7 29.17 4.40 10.52
C ASP A 7 28.29 3.24 10.09
N LEU A 8 27.00 3.36 10.36
CA LEU A 8 26.02 2.43 9.84
C LEU A 8 25.96 2.73 8.33
N ILE A 9 26.72 2.01 7.52
CA ILE A 9 26.57 2.06 6.07
C ILE A 9 25.24 1.37 5.77
N VAL A 10 24.20 2.16 5.58
CA VAL A 10 22.88 1.69 5.21
C VAL A 10 22.84 1.58 3.69
N ASP A 11 22.32 0.45 3.20
CA ASP A 11 21.95 0.22 1.81
C ASP A 11 20.56 0.84 1.55
N ASP A 12 20.54 2.15 1.35
CA ASP A 12 19.35 2.93 1.00
C ASP A 12 18.73 2.47 -0.31
N ASP A 13 19.57 2.21 -1.32
CA ASP A 13 19.18 1.61 -2.60
C ASP A 13 18.43 0.28 -2.41
N GLY A 14 18.94 -0.60 -1.54
CA GLY A 14 18.30 -1.87 -1.21
C GLY A 14 16.94 -1.71 -0.53
N ILE A 15 16.81 -0.76 0.41
CA ILE A 15 15.55 -0.48 1.10
C ILE A 15 14.51 0.12 0.13
N ILE A 16 14.93 1.05 -0.73
CA ILE A 16 14.08 1.62 -1.78
C ILE A 16 13.59 0.53 -2.73
N GLN A 17 14.47 -0.38 -3.14
CA GLN A 17 14.12 -1.48 -4.04
C GLN A 17 13.08 -2.43 -3.40
N GLU A 18 13.30 -2.86 -2.17
CA GLU A 18 12.36 -3.77 -1.49
C GLU A 18 11.02 -3.11 -1.21
N ALA A 19 11.00 -1.83 -0.82
CA ALA A 19 9.76 -1.07 -0.67
C ALA A 19 9.03 -0.89 -2.01
N GLY A 20 9.77 -0.67 -3.10
CA GLY A 20 9.21 -0.61 -4.44
C GLY A 20 8.45 -1.88 -4.82
N LYS A 21 8.97 -3.06 -4.47
CA LYS A 21 8.27 -4.34 -4.68
C LYS A 21 6.98 -4.46 -3.88
N ILE A 22 6.95 -3.91 -2.66
CA ILE A 22 5.74 -3.91 -1.81
C ILE A 22 4.69 -2.98 -2.43
N VAL A 23 5.10 -1.79 -2.88
CA VAL A 23 4.22 -0.83 -3.56
C VAL A 23 3.64 -1.45 -4.83
N GLU A 24 4.48 -2.02 -5.70
CA GLU A 24 4.04 -2.64 -6.96
C GLU A 24 3.00 -3.75 -6.71
N LYS A 25 3.26 -4.65 -5.76
CA LYS A 25 2.31 -5.71 -5.40
C LYS A 25 1.00 -5.18 -4.84
N THR A 26 1.07 -4.10 -4.06
CA THR A 26 -0.10 -3.48 -3.46
C THR A 26 -0.95 -2.77 -4.52
N GLU A 27 -0.32 -2.11 -5.48
CA GLU A 27 -1.00 -1.48 -6.61
C GLU A 27 -1.63 -2.52 -7.55
N ASP A 28 -0.94 -3.63 -7.86
CA ASP A 28 -1.54 -4.74 -8.62
C ASP A 28 -2.75 -5.36 -7.89
N PHE A 29 -2.70 -5.44 -6.55
CA PHE A 29 -3.82 -5.89 -5.75
C PHE A 29 -4.99 -4.90 -5.75
N GLU A 30 -4.72 -3.60 -5.59
CA GLU A 30 -5.71 -2.52 -5.70
C GLU A 30 -6.42 -2.54 -7.06
N GLN A 31 -5.66 -2.71 -8.14
CA GLN A 31 -6.21 -2.83 -9.50
C GLN A 31 -7.17 -4.02 -9.61
N LYS A 32 -6.79 -5.20 -9.13
CA LYS A 32 -7.64 -6.40 -9.15
C LYS A 32 -8.92 -6.23 -8.33
N LEU A 33 -8.85 -5.51 -7.21
CA LEU A 33 -10.04 -5.14 -6.43
C LEU A 33 -10.94 -4.16 -7.18
N GLY A 34 -10.35 -3.25 -7.97
CA GLY A 34 -11.08 -2.41 -8.92
C GLY A 34 -11.84 -3.22 -9.96
N GLU A 35 -11.16 -4.16 -10.64
CA GLU A 35 -11.79 -5.05 -11.62
C GLU A 35 -12.93 -5.89 -11.00
N LEU A 36 -12.73 -6.38 -9.77
CA LEU A 36 -13.78 -7.10 -9.04
C LEU A 36 -14.95 -6.18 -8.69
N SER A 37 -14.68 -4.94 -8.29
CA SER A 37 -15.73 -3.94 -8.00
C SER A 37 -16.59 -3.69 -9.23
N ASP A 38 -15.98 -3.54 -10.41
CA ASP A 38 -16.69 -3.34 -11.67
C ASP A 38 -17.59 -4.55 -12.01
N ILE A 39 -17.10 -5.78 -11.81
CA ILE A 39 -17.90 -7.00 -11.97
C ILE A 39 -19.09 -7.00 -11.02
N LEU A 40 -18.87 -6.68 -9.74
CA LEU A 40 -19.92 -6.67 -8.72
C LEU A 40 -20.97 -5.60 -9.00
N SER A 41 -20.57 -4.40 -9.46
CA SER A 41 -21.50 -3.36 -9.89
C SER A 41 -22.38 -3.84 -11.05
N ASN A 42 -21.81 -4.47 -12.08
CA ASN A 42 -22.60 -5.01 -13.18
C ASN A 42 -23.60 -6.08 -12.71
N VAL A 43 -23.18 -6.98 -11.80
CA VAL A 43 -24.09 -8.02 -11.25
C VAL A 43 -25.22 -7.38 -10.44
N LEU A 44 -24.91 -6.37 -9.63
CA LEU A 44 -25.90 -5.65 -8.82
C LEU A 44 -26.91 -4.89 -9.68
N ASP A 45 -26.45 -4.27 -10.78
CA ASP A 45 -27.30 -3.52 -11.71
C ASP A 45 -28.33 -4.42 -12.44
N ASP A 46 -27.93 -5.65 -12.79
CA ASP A 46 -28.79 -6.61 -13.50
C ASP A 46 -29.66 -7.46 -12.56
N ALA A 47 -29.37 -7.48 -11.26
CA ALA A 47 -30.01 -8.39 -10.32
C ALA A 47 -31.38 -7.91 -9.83
N ILE A 48 -32.35 -8.84 -9.74
CA ILE A 48 -33.57 -8.63 -8.95
C ILE A 48 -33.20 -8.77 -7.47
N MET A 49 -33.04 -7.64 -6.78
CA MET A 49 -32.58 -7.59 -5.40
C MET A 49 -33.68 -7.91 -4.39
N GLN A 50 -33.76 -9.16 -3.92
CA GLN A 50 -34.65 -9.55 -2.82
C GLN A 50 -34.02 -10.59 -1.88
N GLY A 51 -34.29 -10.41 -0.58
CA GLY A 51 -33.89 -11.33 0.48
C GLY A 51 -32.39 -11.32 0.80
N ASN A 52 -31.99 -12.20 1.71
CA ASN A 52 -30.64 -12.22 2.30
C ASN A 52 -29.50 -12.36 1.28
N THR A 53 -29.76 -12.95 0.11
CA THR A 53 -28.72 -13.11 -0.93
C THR A 53 -28.34 -11.76 -1.55
N ALA A 54 -29.34 -10.90 -1.76
CA ALA A 54 -29.14 -9.55 -2.27
C ALA A 54 -28.39 -8.68 -1.26
N GLU A 55 -28.77 -8.76 0.02
CA GLU A 55 -28.09 -8.05 1.12
C GLU A 55 -26.62 -8.48 1.27
N ASN A 56 -26.36 -9.78 1.26
CA ASN A 56 -25.00 -10.31 1.34
C ASN A 56 -24.14 -9.87 0.15
N LEU A 57 -24.71 -9.75 -1.05
CA LEU A 57 -23.99 -9.29 -2.23
C LEU A 57 -23.62 -7.81 -2.13
N MET A 58 -24.51 -6.96 -1.62
CA MET A 58 -24.20 -5.54 -1.38
C MET A 58 -23.09 -5.39 -0.32
N LEU A 59 -23.19 -6.14 0.77
CA LEU A 59 -22.14 -6.15 1.80
C LEU A 59 -20.80 -6.59 1.23
N PHE A 60 -20.79 -7.65 0.41
CA PHE A 60 -19.56 -8.08 -0.24
C PHE A 60 -18.96 -7.02 -1.17
N ALA A 61 -19.78 -6.30 -1.93
CA ALA A 61 -19.31 -5.21 -2.78
C ALA A 61 -18.72 -4.05 -1.97
N ASP A 62 -19.33 -3.71 -0.83
CA ASP A 62 -18.82 -2.68 0.09
C ASP A 62 -17.47 -3.09 0.68
N GLU A 63 -17.33 -4.34 1.14
CA GLU A 63 -16.07 -4.88 1.66
C GLU A 63 -14.95 -4.86 0.60
N VAL A 64 -15.25 -5.17 -0.67
CA VAL A 64 -14.26 -5.10 -1.76
C VAL A 64 -13.79 -3.65 -1.98
N GLN A 65 -14.69 -2.67 -1.89
CA GLN A 65 -14.31 -1.25 -1.97
C GLN A 65 -13.48 -0.80 -0.76
N GLY A 66 -13.81 -1.30 0.43
CA GLY A 66 -13.03 -1.10 1.66
C GLY A 66 -11.60 -1.61 1.50
N LEU A 67 -11.44 -2.87 1.10
CA LEU A 67 -10.13 -3.48 0.85
C LEU A 67 -9.31 -2.72 -0.20
N ARG A 68 -9.98 -2.19 -1.24
CA ARG A 68 -9.32 -1.41 -2.29
C ARG A 68 -8.73 -0.12 -1.71
N SER A 69 -9.48 0.55 -0.85
CA SER A 69 -9.05 1.77 -0.16
C SER A 69 -7.88 1.49 0.80
N GLU A 70 -7.95 0.39 1.54
CA GLU A 70 -6.86 -0.06 2.43
C GLU A 70 -5.58 -0.39 1.65
N ALA A 71 -5.69 -1.04 0.49
CA ALA A 71 -4.54 -1.31 -0.37
C ALA A 71 -3.88 0.00 -0.84
N GLN A 72 -4.67 0.97 -1.29
CA GLN A 72 -4.14 2.29 -1.65
C GLN A 72 -3.42 2.96 -0.48
N GLU A 73 -3.98 2.89 0.73
CA GLU A 73 -3.37 3.48 1.93
C GLU A 73 -2.03 2.80 2.28
N ILE A 74 -1.95 1.47 2.19
CA ILE A 74 -0.71 0.73 2.44
C ILE A 74 0.40 1.17 1.48
N ALA A 75 0.10 1.30 0.18
CA ALA A 75 1.09 1.73 -0.80
C ALA A 75 1.62 3.14 -0.48
N GLU A 76 0.74 4.06 -0.06
CA GLU A 76 1.12 5.42 0.33
C GLU A 76 1.94 5.46 1.63
N GLN A 77 1.54 4.67 2.64
CA GLN A 77 2.29 4.57 3.90
C GLN A 77 3.70 4.03 3.68
N VAL A 78 3.88 3.01 2.82
CA VAL A 78 5.19 2.46 2.48
C VAL A 78 6.06 3.49 1.78
N ARG A 79 5.52 4.21 0.79
CA ARG A 79 6.25 5.30 0.11
C ARG A 79 6.74 6.36 1.09
N ARG A 80 5.85 6.88 1.94
CA ARG A 80 6.18 7.90 2.94
C ARG A 80 7.21 7.40 3.96
N ALA A 81 7.09 6.15 4.40
CA ALA A 81 8.04 5.57 5.35
C ALA A 81 9.47 5.53 4.78
N VAL A 82 9.61 5.14 3.52
CA VAL A 82 10.92 5.12 2.84
C VAL A 82 11.44 6.53 2.54
N GLU A 83 10.59 7.43 2.04
CA GLU A 83 10.97 8.83 1.81
C GLU A 83 11.49 9.51 3.09
N ASN A 84 10.80 9.30 4.21
CA ASN A 84 11.22 9.82 5.51
C ASN A 84 12.55 9.21 5.98
N TYR A 85 12.74 7.91 5.73
CA TYR A 85 13.98 7.22 6.08
C TYR A 85 15.18 7.77 5.29
N VAL A 86 15.06 7.85 3.97
CA VAL A 86 16.11 8.41 3.09
C VAL A 86 16.42 9.85 3.44
N THR A 87 15.39 10.68 3.65
CA THR A 87 15.58 12.09 4.06
C THR A 87 16.33 12.20 5.39
N SER A 88 15.99 11.34 6.36
CA SER A 88 16.66 11.34 7.68
C SER A 88 18.14 10.93 7.56
N MET A 89 18.47 10.06 6.61
CA MET A 89 19.86 9.67 6.33
C MET A 89 20.64 10.80 5.67
N ASP A 90 20.09 11.43 4.64
CA ASP A 90 20.72 12.58 3.97
C ASP A 90 21.01 13.71 4.96
N GLU A 91 20.08 13.98 5.87
CA GLU A 91 20.28 14.96 6.95
C GLU A 91 21.40 14.55 7.89
N ALA A 92 21.46 13.29 8.31
CA ALA A 92 22.50 12.79 9.22
C ALA A 92 23.90 12.88 8.60
N ASP A 93 24.04 12.53 7.33
CA ASP A 93 25.30 12.61 6.59
C ASP A 93 25.76 14.07 6.39
N SER A 94 24.82 15.02 6.30
CA SER A 94 25.15 16.45 6.21
C SER A 94 25.88 17.02 7.43
N TYR A 95 25.73 16.40 8.61
CA TYR A 95 26.42 16.81 9.84
C TYR A 95 27.85 16.25 9.96
N VAL A 96 28.28 15.39 9.03
CA VAL A 96 29.60 14.75 9.02
C VAL A 96 30.64 15.57 8.23
N TYR A 97 30.23 16.64 7.54
CA TYR A 97 31.09 17.57 6.79
C TYR A 97 31.36 18.91 7.49
#